data_AF-A0A6J4T095-F1
#
_entry.id   AF-A0A6J4T095-F1
#
_cell.length_a   1.000
_cell.length_b   1.000
_cell.length_c   1.000
_cell.angle_alpha   90.00
_cell.angle_beta   90.00
_cell.angle_gamma   90.00
#
_symmetry.space_group_name_H-M   'P 1'
#
loop_
_entity.id
_entity.type
_entity.pdbx_description
1 polymer ?
#
loop_
_entity_poly.entity_id
_entity_poly.type
_entity_poly.pdbx_seq_one_letter_code
_entity_poly.pdbx_strand_id
1 'polypeptide(L)'
;SECAVLFPETVSTGPAHPTPANHFGGIFCDREAARFRRTSSAAADVLRLNLPPDAAALLASAELSEQAFMLWDLVHDRTHSHGDLPFDPFMIRQRSPYWMYALEELRCDLTAFGEAVALEREGFAFARHVQYAILFDRLFRFPITGTRVRNYDGLGGQLLFAYLHKHGFVHWTDNQLTVEWERVADGVQALREAVQELYRAGIDRSKVAHWIAAHELVSTYVTPSTGSKWTRGQRPLSDETDPKAWIDLVEPDEFPLSMFYLQLQGKLSPDKIAA
;
A
#
# COMPACT_ATOMS: atom_id res chain seq x y z
N SER A 1 1.56 -18.80 -13.89
CA SER A 1 2.76 -18.29 -13.18
C SER A 1 2.29 -17.25 -12.19
N GLU A 2 2.68 -17.37 -10.92
CA GLU A 2 2.31 -16.40 -9.89
C GLU A 2 3.16 -15.11 -9.95
N CYS A 3 4.21 -15.10 -10.76
CA CYS A 3 5.16 -14.00 -10.87
C CYS A 3 4.54 -12.79 -11.60
N ALA A 4 4.45 -11.64 -10.93
CA ALA A 4 3.94 -10.38 -11.48
C ALA A 4 5.04 -9.35 -11.79
N VAL A 5 6.27 -9.61 -11.33
CA VAL A 5 7.44 -8.77 -11.56
C VAL A 5 8.61 -9.62 -12.03
N LEU A 6 9.52 -9.02 -12.80
CA LEU A 6 10.78 -9.61 -13.23
C LEU A 6 11.89 -8.61 -12.95
N PHE A 7 12.67 -8.91 -11.91
CA PHE A 7 13.95 -8.26 -11.67
C PHE A 7 15.05 -9.20 -12.17
N PRO A 8 15.81 -8.85 -13.21
CA PRO A 8 16.84 -9.72 -13.78
C PRO A 8 17.85 -10.24 -12.75
N GLU A 9 18.10 -9.51 -11.67
CA GLU A 9 18.94 -9.89 -10.54
C GLU A 9 18.41 -11.10 -9.76
N THR A 10 17.12 -11.40 -9.87
CA THR A 10 16.48 -12.57 -9.26
C THR A 10 16.62 -13.83 -10.11
N VAL A 11 17.15 -13.71 -11.33
CA VAL A 11 17.40 -14.83 -12.23
C VAL A 11 18.84 -15.31 -12.05
N SER A 12 19.01 -16.54 -11.55
CA SER A 12 20.33 -17.15 -11.42
C SER A 12 20.97 -17.35 -12.80
N THR A 13 22.17 -16.79 -12.98
CA THR A 13 23.00 -17.04 -14.16
C THR A 13 23.94 -18.22 -13.87
N GLY A 14 24.10 -19.11 -14.84
CA GLY A 14 24.96 -20.28 -14.68
C GLY A 14 26.44 -19.90 -14.47
N PRO A 15 27.26 -20.76 -13.85
CA PRO A 15 28.64 -20.44 -13.48
C PRO A 15 29.56 -20.11 -14.67
N ALA A 16 29.13 -20.44 -15.90
CA ALA A 16 29.85 -20.14 -17.13
C ALA A 16 29.67 -18.70 -17.64
N HIS A 17 28.77 -17.92 -17.04
CA HIS A 17 28.48 -16.55 -17.48
C HIS A 17 28.54 -15.57 -16.30
N PRO A 18 29.27 -14.45 -16.42
CA PRO A 18 29.16 -13.37 -15.45
C PRO A 18 27.72 -12.85 -15.47
N THR A 19 27.18 -12.51 -14.30
CA THR A 19 25.85 -11.91 -14.18
C THR A 19 25.83 -10.60 -14.97
N PRO A 20 24.94 -10.45 -15.97
CA PRO A 20 24.85 -9.21 -16.75
C PRO A 20 24.54 -8.03 -15.84
N ALA A 21 25.08 -6.85 -16.17
CA ALA A 21 24.55 -5.62 -15.63
C ALA A 21 23.14 -5.41 -16.20
N ASN A 22 22.13 -5.36 -15.33
CA ASN A 22 20.76 -5.10 -15.72
C ASN A 22 20.36 -3.71 -15.24
N HIS A 23 19.63 -3.00 -16.11
CA HIS A 23 19.17 -1.63 -15.86
C HIS A 23 17.66 -1.52 -16.08
N PHE A 24 16.95 -2.65 -16.02
CA PHE A 24 15.51 -2.72 -16.24
C PHE A 24 14.88 -3.68 -15.24
N GLY A 25 13.65 -3.37 -14.84
CA GLY A 25 12.69 -4.31 -14.26
C GLY A 25 11.51 -4.47 -15.23
N GLY A 26 10.79 -5.58 -15.13
CA GLY A 26 9.54 -5.80 -15.87
C GLY A 26 8.38 -5.98 -14.92
N ILE A 27 7.28 -5.25 -15.15
CA ILE A 27 6.00 -5.45 -14.45
C ILE A 27 5.02 -6.06 -15.45
N PHE A 28 4.35 -7.14 -15.04
CA PHE A 28 3.34 -7.83 -15.84
C PHE A 28 1.95 -7.26 -15.48
N CYS A 29 1.63 -6.07 -15.98
CA CYS A 29 0.37 -5.36 -15.69
C CYS A 29 -0.88 -6.20 -16.03
N ASP A 30 -0.81 -7.05 -17.06
CA ASP A 30 -1.89 -7.99 -17.43
C ASP A 30 -2.26 -8.94 -16.29
N ARG A 31 -1.25 -9.44 -15.55
CA ARG A 31 -1.42 -10.37 -14.44
C ARG A 31 -1.94 -9.68 -13.20
N GLU A 32 -1.39 -8.52 -12.85
CA GLU A 32 -1.87 -7.74 -11.71
C GLU A 32 -3.29 -7.25 -11.94
N ALA A 33 -3.59 -6.70 -13.13
CA ALA A 33 -4.94 -6.33 -13.53
C ALA A 33 -5.91 -7.52 -13.44
N ALA A 34 -5.50 -8.74 -13.81
CA ALA A 34 -6.35 -9.91 -13.69
C ALA A 34 -6.61 -10.31 -12.23
N ARG A 35 -5.62 -10.20 -11.33
CA ARG A 35 -5.80 -10.44 -9.88
C ARG A 35 -6.70 -9.39 -9.25
N PHE A 36 -6.47 -8.14 -9.61
CA PHE A 36 -7.29 -6.98 -9.24
C PHE A 36 -8.75 -7.23 -9.60
N ARG A 37 -9.06 -7.49 -10.88
CA ARG A 37 -10.45 -7.68 -11.32
C ARG A 37 -11.15 -8.80 -10.53
N ARG A 38 -10.49 -9.94 -10.33
CA ARG A 38 -11.07 -11.06 -9.57
C ARG A 38 -11.36 -10.69 -8.12
N THR A 39 -10.36 -10.14 -7.43
CA THR A 39 -10.47 -9.86 -5.99
C THR A 39 -11.42 -8.70 -5.73
N SER A 40 -11.29 -7.62 -6.50
CA SER A 40 -12.07 -6.40 -6.33
C SER A 40 -13.54 -6.58 -6.75
N SER A 41 -13.83 -7.41 -7.76
CA SER A 41 -15.22 -7.75 -8.09
C SER A 41 -15.87 -8.57 -6.97
N ALA A 42 -15.20 -9.61 -6.47
CA ALA A 42 -15.70 -10.41 -5.36
C ALA A 42 -15.86 -9.56 -4.07
N ALA A 43 -14.92 -8.64 -3.82
CA ALA A 43 -15.01 -7.69 -2.71
C ALA A 43 -16.22 -6.75 -2.87
N ALA A 44 -16.43 -6.18 -4.06
CA ALA A 44 -17.56 -5.29 -4.33
C ALA A 44 -18.90 -5.99 -4.07
N ASP A 45 -19.05 -7.25 -4.47
CA ASP A 45 -20.24 -8.06 -4.22
C ASP A 45 -20.43 -8.38 -2.73
N VAL A 46 -19.38 -8.90 -2.07
CA VAL A 46 -19.40 -9.27 -0.65
C VAL A 46 -19.70 -8.07 0.26
N LEU A 47 -19.16 -6.91 -0.10
CA LEU A 47 -19.28 -5.67 0.65
C LEU A 47 -20.49 -4.83 0.23
N ARG A 48 -21.24 -5.24 -0.81
CA ARG A 48 -22.38 -4.52 -1.38
C ARG A 48 -22.01 -3.06 -1.72
N LEU A 49 -20.84 -2.88 -2.30
CA LEU A 49 -20.25 -1.57 -2.56
C LEU A 49 -21.20 -0.72 -3.40
N ASN A 50 -21.32 0.58 -3.07
CA ASN A 50 -22.04 1.56 -3.89
C ASN A 50 -21.25 1.90 -5.17
N LEU A 51 -20.97 0.88 -6.00
CA LEU A 51 -20.02 0.91 -7.09
C LEU A 51 -20.44 1.87 -8.22
N PRO A 52 -19.61 2.87 -8.58
CA PRO A 52 -19.86 3.74 -9.72
C PRO A 52 -19.85 2.99 -11.07
N PRO A 53 -20.63 3.43 -12.08
CA PRO A 53 -20.68 2.75 -13.38
C PRO A 53 -19.33 2.62 -14.10
N ASP A 54 -18.48 3.65 -14.00
CA ASP A 54 -17.11 3.68 -14.53
C ASP A 54 -16.18 2.72 -13.77
N ALA A 55 -16.30 2.64 -12.44
CA ALA A 55 -15.60 1.63 -11.65
C ALA A 55 -16.06 0.19 -11.99
N ALA A 56 -17.35 -0.01 -12.26
CA ALA A 56 -17.87 -1.29 -12.74
C ALA A 56 -17.30 -1.65 -14.12
N ALA A 57 -17.18 -0.67 -15.03
CA ALA A 57 -16.55 -0.87 -16.33
C ALA A 57 -15.07 -1.28 -16.21
N LEU A 58 -14.34 -0.66 -15.27
CA LEU A 58 -12.96 -1.04 -14.95
C LEU A 58 -12.86 -2.52 -14.55
N LEU A 59 -13.71 -2.96 -13.62
CA LEU A 59 -13.72 -4.34 -13.12
C LEU A 59 -14.12 -5.37 -14.18
N ALA A 60 -14.97 -4.99 -15.14
CA ALA A 60 -15.42 -5.87 -16.21
C ALA A 60 -14.45 -5.94 -17.40
N SER A 61 -13.69 -4.88 -17.68
CA SER A 61 -12.82 -4.80 -18.87
C SER A 61 -11.38 -5.15 -18.55
N ALA A 62 -10.87 -6.19 -19.21
CA ALA A 62 -9.48 -6.59 -19.08
C ALA A 62 -8.51 -5.49 -19.57
N GLU A 63 -8.84 -4.87 -20.70
CA GLU A 63 -8.04 -3.81 -21.32
C GLU A 63 -8.02 -2.53 -20.47
N LEU A 64 -9.18 -2.09 -19.95
CA LEU A 64 -9.22 -0.89 -19.09
C LEU A 64 -8.41 -1.09 -17.82
N SER A 65 -8.53 -2.27 -17.19
CA SER A 65 -7.76 -2.59 -16.00
C SER A 65 -6.26 -2.65 -16.31
N GLU A 66 -5.84 -3.32 -17.37
CA GLU A 66 -4.42 -3.41 -17.75
C GLU A 66 -3.81 -2.04 -18.01
N GLN A 67 -4.48 -1.19 -18.78
CA GLN A 67 -4.02 0.18 -19.05
C GLN A 67 -3.97 1.04 -17.78
N ALA A 68 -4.90 0.84 -16.84
CA ALA A 68 -4.90 1.56 -15.57
C ALA A 68 -3.69 1.16 -14.71
N PHE A 69 -3.34 -0.14 -14.68
CA PHE A 69 -2.12 -0.62 -14.02
C PHE A 69 -0.86 -0.08 -14.69
N MET A 70 -0.79 -0.05 -16.03
CA MET A 70 0.36 0.52 -16.73
C MET A 70 0.62 1.98 -16.33
N LEU A 71 -0.43 2.80 -16.25
CA LEU A 71 -0.30 4.20 -15.84
C LEU A 71 0.01 4.33 -14.34
N TRP A 72 -0.64 3.53 -13.49
CA TRP A 72 -0.35 3.47 -12.06
C TRP A 72 1.12 3.12 -11.82
N ASP A 73 1.59 1.99 -12.32
CA ASP A 73 2.95 1.49 -12.13
C ASP A 73 3.99 2.50 -12.62
N LEU A 74 3.75 3.13 -13.78
CA LEU A 74 4.65 4.17 -14.33
C LEU A 74 4.85 5.34 -13.36
N VAL A 75 3.76 5.82 -12.74
CA VAL A 75 3.81 6.95 -11.81
C VAL A 75 4.33 6.51 -10.44
N HIS A 76 3.91 5.36 -9.96
CA HIS A 76 4.35 4.76 -8.70
C HIS A 76 5.87 4.56 -8.68
N ASP A 77 6.41 3.83 -9.65
CA ASP A 77 7.83 3.51 -9.70
C ASP A 77 8.70 4.76 -9.83
N ARG A 78 8.22 5.74 -10.62
CA ARG A 78 8.89 7.03 -10.71
C ARG A 78 8.92 7.74 -9.36
N THR A 79 7.86 7.63 -8.57
CA THR A 79 7.71 8.33 -7.28
C THR A 79 8.72 7.86 -6.22
N HIS A 80 9.19 6.61 -6.27
CA HIS A 80 10.24 6.15 -5.35
C HIS A 80 11.50 7.02 -5.38
N SER A 81 11.80 7.68 -6.51
CA SER A 81 12.98 8.54 -6.67
C SER A 81 12.67 10.05 -6.56
N HIS A 82 11.46 10.44 -6.12
CA HIS A 82 11.02 11.84 -6.07
C HIS A 82 10.38 12.21 -4.72
N GLY A 83 10.44 13.50 -4.38
CA GLY A 83 9.87 14.09 -3.16
C GLY A 83 10.87 14.20 -2.01
N ASP A 84 10.37 14.58 -0.82
CA ASP A 84 11.17 14.57 0.40
C ASP A 84 11.53 13.13 0.75
N LEU A 85 12.79 12.78 0.58
CA LEU A 85 13.33 11.47 0.93
C LEU A 85 14.05 11.61 2.27
N PRO A 86 13.45 11.20 3.41
CA PRO A 86 14.13 11.18 4.70
C PRO A 86 15.29 10.18 4.70
N PHE A 87 15.33 9.31 3.70
CA PHE A 87 16.38 8.35 3.46
C PHE A 87 17.41 8.92 2.50
N ASP A 88 18.67 8.80 2.91
CA ASP A 88 19.83 9.09 2.08
C ASP A 88 19.69 8.40 0.71
N PRO A 89 19.68 9.15 -0.43
CA PRO A 89 19.59 8.58 -1.77
C PRO A 89 20.74 7.62 -2.14
N PHE A 90 21.77 7.47 -1.28
CA PHE A 90 22.84 6.50 -1.43
C PHE A 90 22.58 5.14 -0.76
N MET A 91 21.43 4.93 -0.08
CA MET A 91 21.27 3.84 0.91
C MET A 91 20.11 2.85 0.66
N ILE A 92 19.98 2.38 -0.59
CA ILE A 92 19.09 1.30 -1.08
C ILE A 92 19.20 -0.03 -0.29
N ARG A 93 20.12 -0.17 0.68
CA ARG A 93 20.42 -1.44 1.38
C ARG A 93 20.22 -1.42 2.90
N GLN A 94 19.65 -0.37 3.47
CA GLN A 94 19.46 -0.32 4.92
C GLN A 94 18.17 -1.01 5.37
N ARG A 95 18.30 -1.91 6.35
CA ARG A 95 17.16 -2.55 7.00
C ARG A 95 16.41 -1.54 7.85
N SER A 96 15.09 -1.55 7.73
CA SER A 96 14.15 -0.74 8.51
C SER A 96 13.04 -1.63 9.04
N PRO A 97 12.31 -1.20 10.08
CA PRO A 97 11.06 -1.83 10.47
C PRO A 97 10.04 -1.83 9.33
N TYR A 98 9.19 -2.86 9.25
CA TYR A 98 8.38 -3.07 8.05
C TYR A 98 7.31 -2.01 7.78
N TRP A 99 6.90 -1.24 8.80
CA TRP A 99 6.01 -0.09 8.59
C TRP A 99 6.67 1.06 7.83
N MET A 100 8.01 1.15 7.81
CA MET A 100 8.69 2.11 6.93
C MET A 100 8.51 1.72 5.46
N TYR A 101 8.60 0.43 5.13
CA TYR A 101 8.29 -0.05 3.78
C TYR A 101 6.81 0.19 3.46
N ALA A 102 5.91 -0.07 4.42
CA ALA A 102 4.47 0.16 4.23
C ALA A 102 4.15 1.63 3.91
N LEU A 103 4.79 2.57 4.62
CA LEU A 103 4.62 4.00 4.39
C LEU A 103 5.24 4.46 3.08
N GLU A 104 6.35 3.87 2.65
CA GLU A 104 6.98 4.21 1.37
C GLU A 104 6.12 3.77 0.18
N GLU A 105 5.67 2.51 0.17
CA GLU A 105 4.78 2.00 -0.86
C GLU A 105 3.45 2.77 -0.89
N LEU A 106 2.90 3.07 0.29
CA LEU A 106 1.69 3.88 0.39
C LEU A 106 1.95 5.32 -0.09
N ARG A 107 3.09 5.95 0.22
CA ARG A 107 3.44 7.30 -0.28
C ARG A 107 3.46 7.35 -1.80
N CYS A 108 4.05 6.34 -2.44
CA CYS A 108 4.07 6.22 -3.90
C CYS A 108 2.66 6.10 -4.48
N ASP A 109 1.81 5.25 -3.92
CA ASP A 109 0.43 5.09 -4.37
C ASP A 109 -0.45 6.30 -4.13
N LEU A 110 -0.33 6.94 -2.97
CA LEU A 110 -1.07 8.17 -2.66
C LEU A 110 -0.66 9.30 -3.60
N THR A 111 0.61 9.33 -4.01
CA THR A 111 1.10 10.27 -5.02
C THR A 111 0.55 9.91 -6.41
N ALA A 112 0.64 8.66 -6.83
CA ALA A 112 0.06 8.21 -8.10
C ALA A 112 -1.44 8.48 -8.19
N PHE A 113 -2.18 8.31 -7.09
CA PHE A 113 -3.58 8.69 -6.97
C PHE A 113 -3.77 10.20 -7.17
N GLY A 114 -2.96 11.03 -6.50
CA GLY A 114 -2.98 12.48 -6.64
C GLY A 114 -2.72 12.95 -8.08
N GLU A 115 -1.72 12.37 -8.75
CA GLU A 115 -1.42 12.64 -10.16
C GLU A 115 -2.59 12.20 -11.07
N ALA A 116 -3.22 11.07 -10.77
CA ALA A 116 -4.41 10.63 -11.51
C ALA A 116 -5.62 11.56 -11.33
N VAL A 117 -5.81 12.15 -10.15
CA VAL A 117 -6.81 13.21 -9.91
C VAL A 117 -6.47 14.47 -10.71
N ALA A 118 -5.19 14.87 -10.76
CA ALA A 118 -4.76 16.03 -11.53
C ALA A 118 -5.01 15.83 -13.04
N LEU A 119 -4.62 14.67 -13.59
CA LEU A 119 -4.86 14.31 -14.99
C LEU A 119 -6.35 14.27 -15.35
N GLU A 120 -7.19 13.73 -14.48
CA GLU A 120 -8.65 13.76 -14.68
C GLU A 120 -9.16 15.21 -14.80
N ARG A 121 -8.72 16.11 -13.90
CA ARG A 121 -9.10 17.54 -13.92
C ARG A 121 -8.60 18.27 -15.18
N GLU A 122 -7.49 17.84 -15.75
CA GLU A 122 -6.94 18.35 -17.01
C GLU A 122 -7.69 17.82 -18.25
N GLY A 123 -8.68 16.93 -18.06
CA GLY A 123 -9.52 16.39 -19.12
C GLY A 123 -9.12 14.98 -19.58
N PHE A 124 -8.09 14.38 -18.98
CA PHE A 124 -7.74 12.99 -19.24
C PHE A 124 -8.61 12.04 -18.40
N ALA A 125 -9.88 11.90 -18.82
CA ALA A 125 -10.90 11.14 -18.09
C ALA A 125 -10.51 9.68 -17.76
N PHE A 126 -9.62 9.07 -18.55
CA PHE A 126 -9.10 7.73 -18.27
C PHE A 126 -8.45 7.61 -16.88
N ALA A 127 -7.82 8.69 -16.38
CA ALA A 127 -7.11 8.69 -15.10
C ALA A 127 -8.03 8.37 -13.90
N ARG A 128 -9.35 8.54 -14.03
CA ARG A 128 -10.31 8.11 -13.00
C ARG A 128 -10.23 6.61 -12.73
N HIS A 129 -9.92 5.79 -13.74
CA HIS A 129 -9.72 4.35 -13.56
C HIS A 129 -8.49 4.02 -12.71
N VAL A 130 -7.43 4.81 -12.81
CA VAL A 130 -6.22 4.65 -11.97
C VAL A 130 -6.55 4.91 -10.50
N GLN A 131 -7.37 5.93 -10.23
CA GLN A 131 -7.84 6.23 -8.86
C GLN A 131 -8.61 5.04 -8.27
N TYR A 132 -9.53 4.43 -9.03
CA TYR A 132 -10.23 3.22 -8.58
C TYR A 132 -9.31 2.02 -8.41
N ALA A 133 -8.36 1.81 -9.32
CA ALA A 133 -7.41 0.69 -9.26
C ALA A 133 -6.61 0.73 -7.95
N ILE A 134 -5.98 1.88 -7.67
CA ILE A 134 -5.21 2.11 -6.44
C ILE A 134 -6.10 1.90 -5.20
N LEU A 135 -7.27 2.54 -5.18
CA LEU A 135 -8.14 2.49 -4.02
C LEU A 135 -8.61 1.06 -3.74
N PHE A 136 -9.06 0.31 -4.75
CA PHE A 136 -9.60 -1.03 -4.54
C PHE A 136 -8.51 -2.03 -4.15
N ASP A 137 -7.31 -1.94 -4.70
CA ASP A 137 -6.22 -2.81 -4.27
C ASP A 137 -5.78 -2.53 -2.84
N ARG A 138 -5.59 -1.26 -2.49
CA ARG A 138 -5.23 -0.87 -1.12
C ARG A 138 -6.34 -1.20 -0.13
N LEU A 139 -7.62 -1.11 -0.51
CA LEU A 139 -8.73 -1.42 0.41
C LEU A 139 -9.13 -2.89 0.45
N PHE A 140 -8.94 -3.67 -0.63
CA PHE A 140 -9.54 -5.01 -0.73
C PHE A 140 -8.55 -6.12 -0.99
N ARG A 141 -7.53 -5.92 -1.82
CA ARG A 141 -6.61 -7.00 -2.23
C ARG A 141 -5.39 -7.08 -1.32
N PHE A 142 -4.64 -5.99 -1.18
CA PHE A 142 -3.38 -5.97 -0.46
C PHE A 142 -3.51 -6.35 1.03
N PRO A 143 -4.53 -5.89 1.79
CA PRO A 143 -4.69 -6.27 3.19
C PRO A 143 -4.87 -7.77 3.45
N ILE A 144 -5.38 -8.53 2.47
CA ILE A 144 -5.76 -9.93 2.66
C ILE A 144 -4.95 -10.91 1.82
N THR A 145 -4.08 -10.42 0.93
CA THR A 145 -3.24 -11.23 0.05
C THR A 145 -1.87 -11.47 0.69
N GLY A 146 -1.35 -12.69 0.56
CA GLY A 146 -0.02 -13.06 1.08
C GLY A 146 -0.03 -13.43 2.57
N THR A 147 1.15 -13.39 3.18
CA THR A 147 1.30 -13.61 4.63
C THR A 147 0.67 -12.48 5.41
N ARG A 148 0.19 -12.75 6.63
CA ARG A 148 -0.20 -11.71 7.59
C ARG A 148 1.01 -11.05 8.26
N VAL A 149 2.00 -11.86 8.62
CA VAL A 149 3.22 -11.45 9.36
C VAL A 149 4.08 -10.54 8.49
N ARG A 150 4.39 -9.33 9.01
CA ARG A 150 5.25 -8.31 8.38
C ARG A 150 4.87 -7.96 6.92
N ASN A 151 3.58 -8.04 6.59
CA ASN A 151 3.06 -7.65 5.28
C ASN A 151 2.94 -6.13 5.19
N TYR A 152 3.91 -5.49 4.54
CA TYR A 152 3.96 -4.03 4.44
C TYR A 152 2.86 -3.48 3.53
N ASP A 153 2.54 -4.15 2.42
CA ASP A 153 1.45 -3.73 1.54
C ASP A 153 0.10 -3.80 2.23
N GLY A 154 -0.12 -4.89 2.98
CA GLY A 154 -1.31 -5.08 3.77
C GLY A 154 -1.44 -4.02 4.86
N LEU A 155 -0.35 -3.65 5.53
CA LEU A 155 -0.35 -2.55 6.51
C LEU A 155 -0.69 -1.20 5.86
N GLY A 156 -0.12 -0.88 4.70
CA GLY A 156 -0.44 0.34 3.96
C GLY A 156 -1.94 0.43 3.61
N GLY A 157 -2.52 -0.68 3.17
CA GLY A 157 -3.97 -0.78 2.90
C GLY A 157 -4.85 -0.64 4.15
N GLN A 158 -4.44 -1.26 5.27
CA GLN A 158 -5.13 -1.08 6.56
C GLN A 158 -5.09 0.37 7.02
N LEU A 159 -3.95 1.06 6.86
CA LEU A 159 -3.80 2.46 7.22
C LEU A 159 -4.73 3.35 6.38
N LEU A 160 -4.75 3.18 5.05
CA LEU A 160 -5.64 3.93 4.17
C LEU A 160 -7.10 3.72 4.55
N PHE A 161 -7.54 2.47 4.72
CA PHE A 161 -8.91 2.16 5.10
C PHE A 161 -9.28 2.78 6.45
N ALA A 162 -8.43 2.61 7.47
CA ALA A 162 -8.69 3.13 8.81
C ALA A 162 -8.74 4.66 8.82
N TYR A 163 -7.89 5.32 8.03
CA TYR A 163 -7.93 6.77 7.84
C TYR A 163 -9.25 7.21 7.19
N LEU A 164 -9.57 6.67 6.01
CA LEU A 164 -10.78 7.04 5.29
C LEU A 164 -12.05 6.77 6.10
N HIS A 165 -12.07 5.66 6.85
CA HIS A 165 -13.19 5.31 7.73
C HIS A 165 -13.32 6.28 8.91
N LYS A 166 -12.22 6.54 9.64
CA LYS A 166 -12.22 7.44 10.81
C LYS A 166 -12.64 8.87 10.44
N HIS A 167 -12.33 9.30 9.22
CA HIS A 167 -12.65 10.64 8.73
C HIS A 167 -13.96 10.71 7.92
N GLY A 168 -14.72 9.61 7.84
CA GLY A 168 -16.05 9.59 7.24
C GLY A 168 -16.08 9.63 5.71
N PHE A 169 -15.02 9.19 5.03
CA PHE A 169 -15.01 9.00 3.57
C PHE A 169 -15.46 7.60 3.15
N VAL A 170 -15.33 6.64 4.07
CA VAL A 170 -15.73 5.24 3.92
C VAL A 170 -16.58 4.88 5.13
N HIS A 171 -17.72 4.24 4.92
CA HIS A 171 -18.64 3.86 5.99
C HIS A 171 -18.92 2.37 5.93
N TRP A 172 -18.91 1.72 7.09
CA TRP A 172 -19.36 0.33 7.24
C TRP A 172 -20.62 0.30 8.12
N THR A 173 -21.78 0.19 7.49
CA THR A 173 -23.10 0.22 8.15
C THR A 173 -23.99 -0.85 7.54
N ASP A 174 -24.77 -1.55 8.36
CA ASP A 174 -25.75 -2.57 7.90
C ASP A 174 -25.17 -3.64 6.95
N ASN A 175 -23.92 -4.05 7.19
CA ASN A 175 -23.15 -4.97 6.34
C ASN A 175 -22.95 -4.48 4.90
N GLN A 176 -22.89 -3.16 4.72
CA GLN A 176 -22.59 -2.50 3.47
C GLN A 176 -21.40 -1.56 3.66
N LEU A 177 -20.44 -1.63 2.73
CA LEU A 177 -19.37 -0.63 2.62
C LEU A 177 -19.80 0.44 1.62
N THR A 178 -19.90 1.70 2.06
CA THR A 178 -20.18 2.83 1.16
C THR A 178 -19.02 3.81 1.13
N VAL A 179 -18.66 4.28 -0.06
CA VAL A 179 -17.61 5.28 -0.27
C VAL A 179 -18.23 6.58 -0.75
N GLU A 180 -17.76 7.70 -0.21
CA GLU A 180 -18.16 9.03 -0.67
C GLU A 180 -17.37 9.44 -1.92
N TRP A 181 -17.74 8.88 -3.08
CA TRP A 181 -16.97 9.00 -4.34
C TRP A 181 -16.66 10.42 -4.81
N GLU A 182 -17.52 11.38 -4.46
CA GLU A 182 -17.35 12.79 -4.81
C GLU A 182 -16.20 13.45 -4.04
N ARG A 183 -15.89 12.98 -2.83
CA ARG A 183 -14.89 13.60 -1.94
C ARG A 183 -13.84 12.64 -1.36
N VAL A 184 -13.89 11.34 -1.68
CA VAL A 184 -12.91 10.36 -1.18
C VAL A 184 -11.46 10.75 -1.55
N ALA A 185 -11.28 11.41 -2.70
CA ALA A 185 -10.00 11.95 -3.13
C ALA A 185 -9.39 12.94 -2.13
N ASP A 186 -10.22 13.74 -1.43
CA ASP A 186 -9.76 14.66 -0.40
C ASP A 186 -9.18 13.91 0.80
N GLY A 187 -9.80 12.78 1.18
CA GLY A 187 -9.30 11.90 2.24
C GLY A 187 -7.97 11.24 1.87
N VAL A 188 -7.84 10.77 0.63
CA VAL A 188 -6.58 10.20 0.11
C VAL A 188 -5.46 11.25 0.10
N GLN A 189 -5.76 12.46 -0.37
CA GLN A 189 -4.81 13.58 -0.38
C GLN A 189 -4.42 14.01 1.04
N ALA A 190 -5.35 14.07 1.99
CA ALA A 190 -5.04 14.43 3.37
C ALA A 190 -4.12 13.39 4.05
N LEU A 191 -4.32 12.09 3.79
CA LEU A 191 -3.38 11.07 4.26
C LEU A 191 -2.00 11.21 3.60
N ARG A 192 -1.97 11.52 2.30
CA ARG A 192 -0.72 11.78 1.57
C ARG A 192 0.08 12.90 2.23
N GLU A 193 -0.58 14.01 2.56
CA GLU A 193 0.05 15.15 3.23
C GLU A 193 0.59 14.77 4.61
N ALA A 194 -0.12 13.96 5.39
CA ALA A 194 0.37 13.47 6.67
C ALA A 194 1.63 12.59 6.53
N VAL A 195 1.67 11.72 5.51
CA VAL A 195 2.85 10.89 5.21
C VAL A 195 4.00 11.75 4.70
N GLN A 196 3.73 12.72 3.82
CA GLN A 196 4.75 13.66 3.32
C GLN A 196 5.34 14.51 4.46
N GLU A 197 4.51 14.98 5.40
CA GLU A 197 4.98 15.71 6.57
C GLU A 197 5.88 14.86 7.47
N LEU A 198 5.53 13.59 7.70
CA LEU A 198 6.39 12.65 8.43
C LEU A 198 7.78 12.56 7.76
N TYR A 199 7.81 12.45 6.44
CA TYR A 199 9.00 12.32 5.62
C TYR A 199 9.83 13.60 5.62
N ARG A 200 9.20 14.75 5.38
CA ARG A 200 9.83 16.07 5.44
C ARG A 200 10.50 16.33 6.79
N ALA A 201 9.80 16.03 7.89
CA ALA A 201 10.35 16.17 9.24
C ALA A 201 11.43 15.13 9.58
N GLY A 202 11.68 14.14 8.71
CA GLY A 202 12.74 13.15 8.89
C GLY A 202 14.15 13.72 8.79
N ILE A 203 14.35 14.84 8.10
CA ILE A 203 15.67 15.51 7.98
C ILE A 203 16.22 15.95 9.34
N ASP A 204 15.32 16.25 10.29
CA ASP A 204 15.67 16.74 11.63
C ASP A 204 15.68 15.62 12.69
N ARG A 205 15.49 14.35 12.30
CA ARG A 205 15.38 13.21 13.22
C ARG A 205 16.59 12.28 13.09
N SER A 206 16.99 11.67 14.21
CA SER A 206 17.76 10.43 14.14
C SER A 206 16.94 9.34 13.46
N LYS A 207 17.61 8.31 12.93
CA LYS A 207 16.94 7.19 12.27
C LYS A 207 15.90 6.51 13.18
N VAL A 208 16.28 6.24 14.42
CA VAL A 208 15.40 5.61 15.41
C VAL A 208 14.24 6.55 15.78
N ALA A 209 14.51 7.84 16.01
CA ALA A 209 13.45 8.80 16.28
C ALA A 209 12.45 8.90 15.11
N HIS A 210 12.92 8.79 13.87
CA HIS A 210 12.05 8.74 12.70
C HIS A 210 11.21 7.45 12.65
N TRP A 211 11.79 6.29 12.95
CA TRP A 211 11.04 5.03 13.03
C TRP A 211 9.95 5.05 14.10
N ILE A 212 10.22 5.66 15.26
CA ILE A 212 9.24 5.86 16.34
C ILE A 212 8.11 6.77 15.86
N ALA A 213 8.43 7.93 15.25
CA ALA A 213 7.43 8.85 14.73
C ALA A 213 6.55 8.19 13.64
N ALA A 214 7.14 7.36 12.78
CA ALA A 214 6.42 6.60 11.78
C ALA A 214 5.47 5.57 12.40
N HIS A 215 5.92 4.86 13.44
CA HIS A 215 5.05 3.94 14.20
C HIS A 215 3.90 4.69 14.88
N GLU A 216 4.14 5.86 15.46
CA GLU A 216 3.11 6.71 16.07
C GLU A 216 2.06 7.18 15.04
N LEU A 217 2.48 7.52 13.82
CA LEU A 217 1.54 7.84 12.73
C LEU A 217 0.64 6.65 12.40
N VAL A 218 1.23 5.48 12.18
CA VAL A 218 0.49 4.26 11.83
C VAL A 218 -0.45 3.85 12.97
N SER A 219 0.05 3.84 14.21
CA SER A 219 -0.69 3.42 15.40
C SER A 219 -1.83 4.36 15.82
N THR A 220 -1.87 5.57 15.28
CA THR A 220 -3.02 6.49 15.41
C THR A 220 -4.28 5.96 14.73
N TYR A 221 -4.13 5.05 13.75
CA TYR A 221 -5.23 4.50 12.94
C TYR A 221 -5.31 2.97 12.99
N VAL A 222 -4.16 2.29 12.98
CA VAL A 222 -4.08 0.83 13.01
C VAL A 222 -3.52 0.39 14.36
N THR A 223 -4.33 -0.26 15.19
CA THR A 223 -3.91 -0.66 16.53
C THR A 223 -2.73 -1.65 16.47
N PRO A 224 -1.60 -1.38 17.13
CA PRO A 224 -0.48 -2.31 17.19
C PRO A 224 -0.83 -3.53 18.05
N SER A 225 -0.03 -4.58 17.96
CA SER A 225 -0.17 -5.78 18.78
C SER A 225 -0.09 -5.44 20.27
N THR A 226 -0.76 -6.22 21.10
CA THR A 226 -0.76 -6.02 22.56
C THR A 226 0.62 -6.16 23.19
N GLY A 227 1.57 -6.79 22.49
CA GLY A 227 2.97 -6.96 22.92
C GLY A 227 3.93 -5.90 22.38
N SER A 228 3.44 -4.94 21.59
CA SER A 228 4.29 -3.93 20.94
C SER A 228 5.14 -3.14 21.94
N LYS A 229 6.45 -3.10 21.67
CA LYS A 229 7.44 -2.31 22.42
C LYS A 229 7.65 -0.90 21.85
N TRP A 230 6.94 -0.58 20.77
CA TRP A 230 7.04 0.69 20.03
C TRP A 230 5.92 1.67 20.40
N THR A 231 5.13 1.34 21.42
CA THR A 231 4.02 2.18 21.87
C THR A 231 4.50 3.54 22.37
N ARG A 232 3.70 4.57 22.09
CA ARG A 232 4.00 5.96 22.44
C ARG A 232 4.41 6.10 23.91
N GLY A 233 5.58 6.71 24.13
CA GLY A 233 6.14 6.95 25.47
C GLY A 233 6.98 5.80 26.03
N GLN A 234 6.97 4.61 25.42
CA GLN A 234 7.95 3.56 25.74
C GLN A 234 9.29 3.85 25.05
N ARG A 235 10.38 3.70 25.80
CA ARG A 235 11.76 3.75 25.29
C ARG A 235 12.49 2.50 25.75
N PRO A 236 12.29 1.35 25.07
CA PRO A 236 12.84 0.06 25.50
C PRO A 236 14.36 -0.01 25.38
N LEU A 237 14.97 0.84 24.54
CA LEU A 237 16.41 0.96 24.36
C LEU A 237 16.82 2.44 24.48
N SER A 238 18.05 2.68 24.93
CA SER A 238 18.66 4.02 24.98
C SER A 238 19.76 4.21 23.96
N ASP A 239 20.32 3.13 23.41
CA ASP A 239 21.39 3.18 22.41
C ASP A 239 20.79 3.17 21.00
N GLU A 240 20.89 4.31 20.31
CA GLU A 240 20.43 4.45 18.92
C GLU A 240 21.50 4.06 17.89
N THR A 241 22.72 3.73 18.33
CA THR A 241 23.84 3.36 17.45
C THR A 241 23.78 1.92 16.95
N ASP A 242 22.90 1.08 17.53
CA ASP A 242 22.58 -0.27 17.07
C ASP A 242 21.15 -0.37 16.49
N PRO A 243 20.92 0.00 15.21
CA PRO A 243 19.62 -0.10 14.57
C PRO A 243 19.04 -1.53 14.53
N LYS A 244 19.90 -2.55 14.61
CA LYS A 244 19.45 -3.95 14.59
C LYS A 244 18.71 -4.28 15.89
N ALA A 245 19.25 -3.89 17.04
CA ALA A 245 18.59 -4.10 18.32
C ALA A 245 17.18 -3.49 18.35
N TRP A 246 16.99 -2.31 17.73
CA TRP A 246 15.68 -1.72 17.56
C TRP A 246 14.77 -2.56 16.67
N ILE A 247 15.22 -2.96 15.48
CA ILE A 247 14.44 -3.80 14.56
C ILE A 247 14.05 -5.14 15.21
N ASP A 248 14.90 -5.72 16.06
CA ASP A 248 14.64 -6.97 16.78
C ASP A 248 13.51 -6.82 17.84
N LEU A 249 13.09 -5.59 18.18
CA LEU A 249 11.91 -5.34 19.01
C LEU A 249 10.58 -5.48 18.27
N VAL A 250 10.60 -5.53 16.93
CA VAL A 250 9.39 -5.58 16.10
C VAL A 250 8.75 -6.95 16.19
N GLU A 251 7.51 -7.00 16.69
CA GLU A 251 6.75 -8.24 16.77
C GLU A 251 6.53 -8.82 15.36
N PRO A 252 6.46 -10.15 15.19
CA PRO A 252 6.14 -10.76 13.91
C PRO A 252 4.85 -10.20 13.29
N ASP A 253 3.84 -9.96 14.13
CA ASP A 253 2.54 -9.42 13.76
C ASP A 253 2.28 -8.10 14.49
N GLU A 254 3.21 -7.14 14.35
CA GLU A 254 3.17 -5.83 15.00
C GLU A 254 1.87 -5.06 14.77
N PHE A 255 1.26 -5.19 13.59
CA PHE A 255 -0.03 -4.58 13.24
C PHE A 255 -0.99 -5.66 12.72
N PRO A 256 -1.70 -6.36 13.61
CA PRO A 256 -2.60 -7.45 13.23
C PRO A 256 -3.77 -6.95 12.36
N LEU A 257 -4.38 -7.86 11.59
CA LEU A 257 -5.58 -7.53 10.83
C LEU A 257 -6.72 -7.08 11.74
N SER A 258 -7.40 -6.00 11.34
CA SER A 258 -8.65 -5.58 11.99
C SER A 258 -9.74 -6.65 11.86
N MET A 259 -10.78 -6.56 12.70
CA MET A 259 -11.94 -7.46 12.62
C MET A 259 -12.60 -7.44 11.23
N PHE A 260 -12.65 -6.27 10.58
CA PHE A 260 -13.16 -6.14 9.21
C PHE A 260 -12.33 -6.99 8.23
N TYR A 261 -11.01 -6.85 8.26
CA TYR A 261 -10.13 -7.57 7.34
C TYR A 261 -10.04 -9.07 7.61
N LEU A 262 -10.11 -9.49 8.87
CA LEU A 262 -10.20 -10.92 9.21
C LEU A 262 -11.46 -11.55 8.59
N GLN A 263 -12.60 -10.87 8.69
CA GLN A 263 -13.84 -11.35 8.08
C GLN A 263 -13.80 -11.30 6.55
N LEU A 264 -13.25 -10.22 5.98
CA LEU A 264 -13.12 -10.06 4.52
C LEU A 264 -12.24 -11.16 3.94
N GLN A 265 -11.06 -11.42 4.53
CA GLN A 265 -10.18 -12.51 4.13
C GLN A 265 -10.89 -13.87 4.15
N GLY A 266 -11.67 -14.14 5.20
CA GLY A 266 -12.45 -15.38 5.30
C GLY A 266 -13.55 -15.51 4.25
N LYS A 267 -14.07 -14.41 3.72
CA LYS A 267 -15.08 -14.41 2.63
C LYS A 267 -14.43 -14.49 1.25
N LEU A 268 -13.22 -13.96 1.09
CA LEU A 268 -12.48 -13.87 -0.17
C LEU A 268 -11.40 -14.97 -0.33
N SER A 269 -11.43 -16.02 0.49
CA SER A 269 -10.50 -17.15 0.36
C SER A 269 -10.59 -17.76 -1.06
N PRO A 270 -9.49 -18.24 -1.66
CA PRO A 270 -9.45 -18.77 -3.03
C PRO A 270 -10.56 -19.80 -3.32
N ASP A 271 -10.86 -20.67 -2.34
CA ASP A 271 -11.92 -21.69 -2.43
C ASP A 271 -13.34 -21.11 -2.63
N LYS A 272 -13.54 -19.83 -2.30
CA LYS A 272 -14.82 -19.11 -2.40
C LYS A 272 -14.91 -18.15 -3.59
N ILE A 273 -13.77 -17.79 -4.20
CA ILE A 273 -13.71 -16.93 -5.39
C ILE A 273 -13.70 -17.76 -6.69
N ALA A 274 -13.25 -19.01 -6.63
CA ALA A 274 -13.21 -19.92 -7.77
C ALA A 274 -14.52 -20.71 -8.01
N ALA A 275 -15.50 -20.60 -7.11
CA ALA A 275 -16.81 -21.25 -7.17
C ALA A 275 -17.88 -20.29 -7.69
#